data_AF-E4KPP2-F1
#
_entry.id   AF-E4KPP2-F1
#
_cell.length_a   1.000
_cell.length_b   1.000
_cell.length_c   1.000
_cell.angle_alpha   90.00
_cell.angle_beta   90.00
_cell.angle_gamma   90.00
#
_symmetry.space_group_name_H-M   'P 1'
#
loop_
_entity.id
_entity.type
_entity.pdbx_description
1 polymer ?
#
loop_
_entity_poly.entity_id
_entity_poly.type
_entity_poly.pdbx_seq_one_letter_code
_entity_poly.pdbx_strand_id
1 'polypeptide(L)' 'MDDLHRPQFAHLIDINGQNQTIHIPFEHDDFFSQIKQFTELYLTGKSQSSIMPLTDSLACAQILDQIKAKI' A
#
# COMPACT_ATOMS: atom_id res chain seq x y z
N MET A 1 -6.06 -11.79 -21.34
CA MET A 1 -4.69 -11.70 -20.77
C MET A 1 -4.89 -11.25 -19.36
N ASP A 2 -4.46 -12.05 -18.38
CA ASP A 2 -4.66 -11.70 -16.98
C ASP A 2 -3.86 -10.44 -16.63
N ASP A 3 -4.49 -9.50 -15.91
CA ASP A 3 -3.82 -8.32 -15.39
C ASP A 3 -2.90 -8.73 -14.24
N LEU A 4 -1.64 -8.98 -14.57
CA LEU A 4 -0.59 -9.32 -13.60
C LEU A 4 -0.19 -8.13 -12.73
N HIS A 5 -0.55 -6.90 -13.09
CA HIS A 5 -0.23 -5.72 -12.29
C HIS A 5 -1.18 -5.57 -11.10
N ARG A 6 -2.43 -6.06 -11.23
CA ARG A 6 -3.43 -6.07 -10.15
C ARG A 6 -4.17 -7.41 -10.10
N PRO A 7 -3.50 -8.49 -9.65
CA PRO A 7 -4.13 -9.81 -9.60
C PRO A 7 -5.28 -9.81 -8.60
N GLN A 8 -6.49 -10.05 -9.09
CA GLN A 8 -7.71 -10.15 -8.28
C GLN A 8 -8.28 -11.57 -8.25
N PHE A 9 -7.70 -12.46 -9.04
CA PHE A 9 -8.13 -13.85 -9.17
C PHE A 9 -6.96 -14.78 -8.86
N ALA A 10 -7.25 -15.87 -8.16
CA ALA A 10 -6.32 -16.99 -8.00
C ALA A 10 -7.06 -18.30 -8.23
N HIS A 11 -6.39 -19.24 -8.92
CA HIS A 11 -6.89 -20.60 -9.09
C HIS A 11 -6.16 -21.51 -8.11
N LEU A 12 -6.89 -22.15 -7.19
CA LEU A 12 -6.35 -23.18 -6.32
C LEU A 12 -6.79 -24.55 -6.83
N ILE A 13 -5.83 -25.44 -7.00
CA ILE A 13 -6.06 -26.86 -7.32
C ILE A 13 -5.56 -27.65 -6.11
N ASP A 14 -6.45 -28.42 -5.48
CA ASP A 14 -6.08 -29.26 -4.34
C ASP A 14 -5.44 -30.59 -4.79
N ILE A 15 -4.99 -31.39 -3.82
CA ILE A 15 -4.36 -32.70 -4.08
C ILE A 15 -5.29 -33.72 -4.75
N ASN A 16 -6.61 -33.49 -4.70
CA ASN A 16 -7.62 -34.33 -5.32
C ASN A 16 -8.02 -33.80 -6.72
N GLY A 17 -7.37 -32.72 -7.19
CA GLY A 17 -7.68 -32.07 -8.46
C GLY A 17 -8.92 -31.17 -8.42
N GLN A 18 -9.48 -30.87 -7.25
CA GLN A 18 -10.58 -29.92 -7.11
C GLN A 18 -10.07 -28.52 -7.39
N ASN A 19 -10.71 -27.84 -8.34
CA ASN A 19 -10.38 -26.46 -8.71
C ASN A 19 -11.35 -25.49 -8.03
N GLN A 20 -10.81 -24.47 -7.38
CA GLN A 20 -11.57 -23.33 -6.89
C GLN A 20 -10.96 -22.02 -7.39
N THR A 21 -11.82 -21.09 -7.79
CA THR A 21 -11.41 -19.72 -8.12
C THR A 21 -11.67 -18.82 -6.92
N ILE A 22 -10.61 -18.20 -6.43
CA ILE A 22 -10.65 -17.18 -5.39
C ILE A 22 -10.71 -15.83 -6.10
N HIS A 23 -11.68 -14.99 -5.75
CA HIS A 23 -11.81 -13.62 -6.25
C HIS A 23 -11.74 -12.65 -5.06
N ILE A 24 -10.69 -11.83 -5.04
CA ILE A 24 -10.46 -10.80 -4.02
C ILE A 24 -10.26 -9.47 -4.76
N PRO A 25 -11.33 -8.67 -4.93
CA PRO A 25 -11.24 -7.40 -5.63
C PRO A 25 -10.50 -6.36 -4.78
N PHE A 26 -9.83 -5.42 -5.43
CA PHE A 26 -9.34 -4.23 -4.75
C PHE A 26 -10.51 -3.25 -4.55
N GLU A 27 -10.86 -2.97 -3.30
CA GLU A 27 -11.95 -2.02 -2.98
C GLU A 27 -11.61 -0.57 -3.37
N HIS A 28 -10.32 -0.25 -3.37
CA HIS A 28 -9.80 1.09 -3.55
C HIS A 28 -8.56 1.10 -4.45
N ASP A 29 -8.21 2.28 -4.97
CA ASP A 29 -6.94 2.49 -5.68
C ASP A 29 -5.76 2.64 -4.69
N ASP A 30 -4.55 2.73 -5.24
CA ASP A 30 -3.30 2.76 -4.48
C ASP A 30 -3.15 4.03 -3.62
N PHE A 31 -3.89 5.10 -3.93
CA PHE A 31 -3.79 6.42 -3.28
C PHE A 31 -4.97 6.73 -2.36
N PHE A 32 -6.06 5.98 -2.43
CA PHE A 32 -7.30 6.24 -1.71
C PHE A 32 -7.08 6.52 -0.22
N SER A 33 -6.36 5.64 0.47
CA SER A 33 -6.09 5.76 1.90
C SER A 33 -5.30 7.03 2.25
N GLN A 34 -4.39 7.44 1.36
CA GLN A 34 -3.54 8.62 1.55
C GLN A 34 -4.37 9.90 1.40
N ILE A 35 -5.21 9.97 0.36
CA ILE A 35 -6.13 11.08 0.11
C ILE A 35 -7.16 11.21 1.24
N LYS A 36 -7.76 10.09 1.65
CA LYS A 36 -8.71 10.02 2.76
C LYS A 36 -8.06 10.56 4.04
N GLN A 37 -6.88 10.07 4.38
CA GLN A 37 -6.17 10.51 5.57
C GLN A 37 -5.81 12.00 5.51
N PHE A 38 -5.29 12.50 4.39
CA PHE A 38 -4.97 13.92 4.24
C PHE A 38 -6.21 14.79 4.44
N THR A 39 -7.33 14.41 3.82
CA THR A 39 -8.61 15.11 3.96
C THR A 39 -9.08 15.15 5.41
N GLU A 40 -8.99 14.03 6.14
CA GLU A 40 -9.31 13.97 7.56
C GLU A 40 -8.42 14.87 8.41
N LEU A 41 -7.11 14.91 8.15
CA LEU A 41 -6.17 15.80 8.87
C LEU A 41 -6.55 17.27 8.65
N TYR A 42 -6.81 17.65 7.40
CA TYR A 42 -7.21 19.00 7.04
C TYR A 42 -8.51 19.41 7.75
N LEU A 43 -9.55 18.58 7.68
CA LEU A 43 -10.84 18.86 8.30
C LEU A 43 -10.78 18.88 9.83
N THR A 44 -9.88 18.11 10.44
CA THR A 44 -9.71 18.05 11.90
C THR A 44 -8.66 19.04 12.44
N GLY A 45 -8.04 19.84 11.59
CA GLY A 45 -7.01 20.81 11.98
C GLY A 45 -5.72 20.19 12.51
N LYS A 46 -5.46 18.91 12.21
CA LYS A 46 -4.24 18.22 12.61
C LYS A 46 -3.12 18.52 11.62
N SER A 47 -1.92 18.76 12.13
CA SER A 47 -0.75 19.14 11.31
C SER A 47 0.04 17.95 10.77
N GLN A 48 -0.20 16.73 11.27
CA GLN A 48 0.57 15.55 10.86
C GLN A 48 -0.23 14.25 10.97
N SER A 49 0.16 13.28 10.17
CA SER A 49 -0.37 11.92 10.17
C SER A 49 0.06 11.15 11.43
N SER A 50 -0.85 10.36 11.99
CA SER A 50 -0.53 9.41 13.07
C SER A 50 0.16 8.14 12.57
N ILE A 51 0.13 7.91 11.25
CA ILE A 51 0.76 6.76 10.60
C ILE A 51 2.17 7.14 10.10
N MET A 52 2.31 8.36 9.57
CA MET A 52 3.57 8.88 9.04
C MET A 52 3.79 10.33 9.50
N PRO A 53 4.22 10.53 10.76
CA PRO A 53 4.59 11.86 11.25
C PRO A 53 5.83 12.39 10.50
N LEU A 54 6.10 13.70 10.67
CA LEU A 54 7.24 14.35 10.00
C LEU A 54 8.58 13.71 10.42
N THR A 55 8.71 13.32 11.69
CA THR A 55 9.92 12.69 12.23
C THR A 55 10.31 11.43 11.46
N ASP A 56 9.33 10.63 11.09
CA ASP A 56 9.55 9.35 10.42
C ASP A 56 9.93 9.57 8.96
N SER A 57 9.30 10.56 8.31
CA SER A 57 9.69 11.03 6.99
C SER A 57 11.15 11.49 6.95
N LEU A 58 11.58 12.25 7.98
CA LEU A 58 12.97 12.72 8.10
C LEU A 58 13.95 11.56 8.34
N ALA A 59 13.59 10.58 9.17
CA ALA A 59 14.41 9.41 9.42
C ALA A 59 14.60 8.59 8.12
N CYS A 60 13.54 8.38 7.35
CA CYS A 60 13.61 7.73 6.04
C CYS A 60 14.56 8.47 5.08
N ALA A 61 14.46 9.80 5.01
CA ALA A 61 15.36 10.60 4.17
C ALA A 61 16.83 10.42 4.58
N GLN A 62 17.13 10.44 5.89
CA GLN A 62 18.48 10.21 6.40
C GLN A 62 19.02 8.82 6.04
N ILE A 63 18.19 7.78 6.10
CA ILE A 63 18.58 6.42 5.70
C ILE A 63 18.91 6.38 4.20
N LEU A 64 18.07 7.00 3.36
CA LEU A 64 18.30 7.06 1.91
C LEU A 64 19.60 7.79 1.58
N ASP A 65 19.90 8.88 2.27
CA ASP A 65 21.15 9.63 2.09
C ASP A 65 22.37 8.79 2.47
N GLN A 66 22.30 8.01 3.55
CA GLN A 66 23.35 7.09 3.95
C GLN A 66 23.57 5.96 2.94
N ILE A 67 22.52 5.44 2.32
CA ILE A 67 22.61 4.41 1.28
C ILE A 67 23.28 5.00 0.03
N LYS A 68 22.82 6.18 -0.41
CA LYS A 68 23.40 6.88 -1.58
C LYS A 68 24.88 7.19 -1.39
N ALA A 69 25.31 7.52 -0.18
CA ALA A 69 26.73 7.78 0.11
C ALA A 69 27.63 6.53 0.01
N LYS A 70 27.05 5.32 -0.12
CA LYS A 70 27.76 4.04 -0.20
C LYS A 70 27.74 3.41 -1.60
N ILE A 71 27.10 4.06 -2.59
CA ILE A 71 27.04 3.65 -3.99
C ILE A 71 27.87 4.64 -4.81
#